data_AF-A0A9P7GR66-F1
#
_entry.id   AF-A0A9P7GR66-F1
#
_cell.length_a   1.000
_cell.length_b   1.000
_cell.length_c   1.000
_cell.angle_alpha   90.00
_cell.angle_beta   90.00
_cell.angle_gamma   90.00
#
_symmetry.space_group_name_H-M   'P 1'
#
loop_
_entity.id
_entity.type
_entity.pdbx_description
1 polymer ?
#
loop_
_entity_poly.entity_id
_entity_poly.type
_entity_poly.pdbx_seq_one_letter_code
_entity_poly.pdbx_strand_id
1 'polypeptide(L)'
;MDRPRRSTRQPAKFLDATRSSPPPASSPIRPKRKSQDVDPVNQLHMLLTSPKSILTSIDISDLINAASWDMLSPDSKAMLKALLPPTAFLGFREMIGQDHPSAAEAESDVMAIDAMGEVDTSLFTDPHFLAAAHTLQDHIYSDWMSDAHALKVKRFEEGVRDGTMAAAWKDEVWERNNAAPVAAVMSTSESGARAGDAAEVKLVTLAKSGVLRVGDLIVLKRNFQNLNLVVEKDAIIQSIHPKTHALTVLFEPGPAVHLPQHLLSPYPGEASAPTQVASITSPTQLETALLDNDGRVERARRPNGNAWKCMTVWRWRGEPPDTPGDGDGRWGRESHATLFYLRGTYFHER
;
A
#
# COMPACT_ATOMS: atom_id res chain seq x y z
N MET A 1 7.47 -20.21 17.82
CA MET A 1 8.89 -19.83 17.90
C MET A 1 8.96 -18.62 18.80
N ASP A 2 9.19 -18.84 20.10
CA ASP A 2 9.21 -17.77 21.10
C ASP A 2 10.41 -16.85 20.88
N ARG A 3 10.12 -15.55 20.79
CA ARG A 3 11.11 -14.48 20.69
C ARG A 3 11.96 -14.49 21.97
N PRO A 4 13.30 -14.38 21.91
CA PRO A 4 14.10 -14.22 23.12
C PRO A 4 13.63 -12.97 23.87
N ARG A 5 13.22 -13.13 25.13
CA ARG A 5 12.83 -12.00 25.99
C ARG A 5 14.06 -11.10 26.16
N ARG A 6 13.96 -9.86 25.65
CA ARG A 6 14.94 -8.80 25.90
C ARG A 6 15.07 -8.59 27.40
N SER A 7 16.27 -8.85 27.93
CA SER A 7 16.64 -8.54 29.30
C SER A 7 16.65 -7.02 29.47
N THR A 8 15.73 -6.49 30.26
CA THR A 8 15.78 -5.10 30.71
C THR A 8 16.90 -4.97 31.72
N ARG A 9 17.94 -4.24 31.34
CA ARG A 9 19.14 -3.93 32.12
C ARG A 9 18.74 -3.36 33.50
N GLN A 10 19.05 -4.07 34.59
CA GLN A 10 19.10 -3.42 35.91
C GLN A 10 20.42 -2.65 36.03
N PRO A 11 20.41 -1.44 36.63
CA PRO A 11 21.63 -0.69 36.86
C PRO A 11 22.56 -1.45 37.82
N ALA A 12 23.86 -1.36 37.55
CA ALA A 12 24.90 -2.06 38.29
C ALA A 12 24.87 -1.69 39.77
N LYS A 13 24.51 -2.65 40.64
CA LYS A 13 24.75 -2.55 42.07
C LYS A 13 26.24 -2.82 42.31
N PHE A 14 26.91 -1.83 42.89
CA PHE A 14 28.24 -1.94 43.47
C PHE A 14 28.31 -3.18 44.38
N LEU A 15 29.31 -4.03 44.13
CA LEU A 15 29.61 -5.20 44.93
C LEU A 15 30.35 -4.76 46.20
N ASP A 16 29.70 -4.99 47.33
CA ASP A 16 30.36 -4.92 48.64
C ASP A 16 30.99 -6.29 48.93
N ALA A 17 32.28 -6.26 49.24
CA ALA A 17 33.08 -7.44 49.51
C ALA A 17 32.76 -7.99 50.90
N THR A 18 32.41 -9.28 50.97
CA THR A 18 32.80 -10.27 52.00
C THR A 18 31.71 -11.33 52.19
N ARG A 19 31.94 -12.54 51.66
CA ARG A 19 31.78 -13.80 52.41
C ARG A 19 32.13 -15.01 51.55
N SER A 20 33.07 -15.78 52.08
CA SER A 20 33.52 -17.09 51.63
C SER A 20 32.44 -18.16 51.76
N SER A 21 32.19 -18.92 50.69
CA SER A 21 31.54 -20.24 50.73
C SER A 21 32.18 -21.19 49.70
N PRO A 22 32.28 -22.50 49.99
CA PRO A 22 33.06 -23.46 49.21
C PRO A 22 32.34 -23.96 47.92
N PRO A 23 33.07 -24.54 46.96
CA PRO A 23 32.56 -24.80 45.61
C PRO A 23 31.77 -26.13 45.53
N PRO A 24 30.68 -26.21 44.73
CA PRO A 24 30.10 -27.48 44.35
C PRO A 24 30.69 -28.01 43.02
N ALA A 25 31.00 -29.29 43.09
CA ALA A 25 31.21 -30.33 42.07
C ALA A 25 31.29 -29.96 40.56
N SER A 26 32.35 -30.50 39.98
CA SER A 26 32.71 -30.61 38.56
C SER A 26 31.57 -31.00 37.60
N SER A 27 31.33 -30.15 36.60
CA SER A 27 30.62 -30.52 35.37
C SER A 27 31.56 -31.21 34.37
N PRO A 28 31.08 -32.16 33.55
CA PRO A 28 31.90 -32.98 32.66
C PRO A 28 32.52 -32.15 31.53
N ILE A 29 33.83 -32.34 31.36
CA ILE A 29 34.68 -31.73 30.34
C ILE A 29 34.18 -32.15 28.96
N ARG A 30 33.60 -31.21 28.20
CA ARG A 30 33.25 -31.42 26.79
C ARG A 30 34.54 -31.66 25.98
N PRO A 31 34.56 -32.65 25.07
CA PRO A 31 35.74 -32.96 24.28
C PRO A 31 36.15 -31.77 23.41
N LYS A 32 37.42 -31.36 23.52
CA LYS A 32 38.05 -30.34 22.66
C LYS A 32 37.96 -30.81 21.21
N ARG A 33 37.04 -30.22 20.44
CA ARG A 33 37.01 -30.39 18.97
C ARG A 33 38.33 -29.86 18.41
N LYS A 34 39.00 -30.68 17.61
CA LYS A 34 40.19 -30.27 16.83
C LYS A 34 39.83 -29.03 16.02
N SER A 35 40.62 -27.97 16.15
CA SER A 35 40.51 -26.77 15.33
C SER A 35 40.72 -27.16 13.88
N GLN A 36 39.64 -27.18 13.11
CA GLN A 36 39.69 -27.34 11.68
C GLN A 36 40.29 -26.05 11.10
N ASP A 37 41.33 -26.18 10.29
CA ASP A 37 41.94 -25.07 9.56
C ASP A 37 40.93 -24.62 8.52
N VAL A 38 40.15 -23.59 8.84
CA VAL A 38 39.12 -23.04 7.95
C VAL A 38 39.73 -21.86 7.22
N ASP A 39 39.64 -21.89 5.90
CA ASP A 39 40.02 -20.78 5.02
C ASP A 39 39.39 -19.47 5.51
N PRO A 40 40.18 -18.39 5.71
CA PRO A 40 39.69 -17.12 6.26
C PRO A 40 38.52 -16.53 5.46
N VAL A 41 38.47 -16.75 4.15
CA VAL A 41 37.38 -16.23 3.30
C VAL A 41 36.05 -16.94 3.62
N ASN A 42 36.10 -18.27 3.76
CA ASN A 42 34.92 -19.07 4.11
C ASN A 42 34.45 -18.79 5.54
N GLN A 43 35.39 -18.50 6.45
CA GLN A 43 35.06 -18.09 7.81
C GLN A 43 34.32 -16.75 7.82
N LEU A 44 34.78 -15.77 7.05
CA LEU A 44 34.12 -14.47 6.92
C LEU A 44 32.72 -14.61 6.30
N HIS A 45 32.60 -15.44 5.26
CA HIS A 45 31.31 -15.72 4.64
C HIS A 45 30.34 -16.34 5.66
N MET A 46 30.74 -17.35 6.43
CA MET A 46 29.90 -17.94 7.47
C MET A 46 29.51 -16.96 8.57
N LEU A 47 30.41 -16.03 8.92
CA LEU A 47 30.12 -15.02 9.94
C LEU A 47 29.05 -14.02 9.47
N LEU A 48 29.06 -13.65 8.19
CA LEU A 48 28.11 -12.66 7.65
C LEU A 48 26.79 -13.25 7.18
N THR A 49 26.76 -14.53 6.80
CA THR A 49 25.57 -15.15 6.20
C THR A 49 24.83 -16.08 7.15
N SER A 50 25.51 -16.73 8.11
CA SER A 50 24.84 -17.74 8.93
C SER A 50 24.11 -17.14 10.13
N PRO A 51 22.87 -17.56 10.42
CA PRO A 51 22.12 -17.09 11.59
C PRO A 51 22.74 -17.57 12.92
N LYS A 52 23.60 -18.59 12.85
CA LYS A 52 24.36 -19.14 13.98
C LYS A 52 25.72 -18.45 14.17
N SER A 53 25.98 -17.39 13.41
CA SER A 53 27.20 -16.61 13.54
C SER A 53 27.34 -16.04 14.95
N ILE A 54 28.59 -15.93 15.42
CA ILE A 54 28.90 -15.29 16.69
C ILE A 54 28.51 -13.79 16.64
N LEU A 55 28.44 -13.20 15.43
CA LEU A 55 28.01 -11.82 15.23
C LEU A 55 26.55 -11.57 15.66
N THR A 56 25.70 -12.59 15.76
CA THR A 56 24.32 -12.41 16.24
C THR A 56 24.21 -12.40 17.76
N SER A 57 25.26 -12.78 18.49
CA SER A 57 25.27 -12.85 19.95
C SER A 57 26.19 -11.82 20.62
N ILE A 58 27.21 -11.33 19.92
CA ILE A 58 28.08 -10.25 20.41
C ILE A 58 27.40 -8.90 20.24
N ASP A 59 27.69 -7.95 21.14
CA ASP A 59 27.25 -6.57 20.97
C ASP A 59 28.04 -5.88 19.85
N ILE A 60 27.36 -5.39 18.81
CA ILE A 60 28.02 -4.85 17.62
C ILE A 60 28.73 -3.53 17.89
N SER A 61 28.32 -2.78 18.93
CA SER A 61 29.01 -1.55 19.34
C SER A 61 30.40 -1.81 19.89
N ASP A 62 30.64 -3.00 20.46
CA ASP A 62 31.96 -3.39 20.95
C ASP A 62 32.91 -3.75 19.81
N LEU A 63 32.36 -4.15 18.65
CA LEU A 63 33.13 -4.49 17.45
C LEU A 63 33.38 -3.27 16.56
N ILE A 64 32.36 -2.45 16.32
CA ILE A 64 32.42 -1.30 15.42
C ILE A 64 32.43 -0.02 16.26
N ASN A 65 33.62 0.45 16.61
CA ASN A 65 33.84 1.65 17.41
C ASN A 65 35.04 2.45 16.90
N ALA A 66 35.29 3.60 17.51
CA ALA A 66 36.40 4.48 17.13
C ALA A 66 37.77 3.77 17.21
N ALA A 67 37.97 2.90 18.22
CA ALA A 67 39.24 2.20 18.37
C ALA A 67 39.47 1.17 17.25
N SER A 68 38.44 0.40 16.88
CA SER A 68 38.54 -0.56 15.77
C SER A 68 38.64 0.14 14.42
N TRP A 69 38.00 1.30 14.26
CA TRP A 69 38.20 2.16 13.10
C TRP A 69 39.66 2.60 13.00
N ASP A 70 40.28 3.04 14.10
CA ASP A 70 41.65 3.54 14.11
C ASP A 70 42.68 2.48 13.72
N MET A 71 42.40 1.20 14.03
CA MET A 71 43.23 0.05 13.66
C MET A 71 43.22 -0.26 12.15
N LEU A 72 42.29 0.29 11.36
CA LEU A 72 42.21 0.03 9.93
C LEU A 72 43.31 0.75 9.15
N SER A 73 43.73 0.15 8.03
CA SER A 73 44.67 0.77 7.09
C SER A 73 44.05 2.03 6.45
N PRO A 74 44.87 3.01 6.02
CA PRO A 74 44.36 4.23 5.40
C PRO A 74 43.54 3.94 4.13
N ASP A 75 43.93 2.92 3.35
CA ASP A 75 43.21 2.52 2.13
C ASP A 75 41.82 1.96 2.48
N SER A 76 41.71 1.11 3.51
CA SER A 76 40.42 0.60 3.98
C SER A 76 39.54 1.70 4.55
N LYS A 77 40.11 2.67 5.29
CA LYS A 77 39.38 3.85 5.76
C LYS A 77 38.85 4.67 4.58
N ALA A 78 39.66 4.89 3.53
CA ALA A 78 39.22 5.62 2.35
C ALA A 78 38.06 4.92 1.62
N MET A 79 38.12 3.59 1.47
CA MET A 79 37.02 2.82 0.89
C MET A 79 35.75 2.88 1.73
N LEU A 80 35.87 2.79 3.05
CA LEU A 80 34.72 2.86 3.96
C LEU A 80 34.11 4.28 4.01
N LYS A 81 34.93 5.32 3.95
CA LYS A 81 34.45 6.72 3.86
C LYS A 81 33.52 6.93 2.67
N ALA A 82 33.79 6.31 1.53
CA ALA A 82 32.94 6.42 0.35
C ALA A 82 31.53 5.82 0.53
N LEU A 83 31.33 4.97 1.54
CA LEU A 83 30.05 4.33 1.86
C LEU A 83 29.29 5.03 3.00
N LEU A 84 29.93 5.95 3.72
CA LEU A 84 29.30 6.67 4.83
C LEU A 84 28.43 7.81 4.31
N PRO A 85 27.32 8.13 5.01
CA PRO A 85 26.51 9.27 4.65
C PRO A 85 27.30 10.58 4.81
N PRO A 86 27.00 11.64 4.04
CA PRO A 86 27.68 12.93 4.17
C PRO A 86 27.64 13.52 5.58
N THR A 87 26.61 13.22 6.36
CA THR A 87 26.45 13.64 7.76
C THR A 87 27.50 13.08 8.71
N ALA A 88 28.24 12.03 8.30
CA ALA A 88 29.28 11.40 9.11
C ALA A 88 30.59 12.20 9.19
N PHE A 89 30.71 13.28 8.42
CA PHE A 89 31.94 14.06 8.30
C PHE A 89 31.83 15.39 9.06
N LEU A 90 32.87 15.78 9.78
CA LEU A 90 32.90 16.99 10.63
C LEU A 90 32.62 18.31 9.86
N GLY A 91 32.80 18.30 8.54
CA GLY A 91 32.56 19.44 7.66
C GLY A 91 31.17 19.50 7.05
N PHE A 92 30.27 18.56 7.37
CA PHE A 92 28.93 18.56 6.79
C PHE A 92 28.11 19.73 7.32
N ARG A 93 27.61 20.55 6.40
CA ARG A 93 26.66 21.61 6.68
C ARG A 93 25.38 21.30 5.93
N GLU A 94 24.27 21.18 6.66
CA GLU A 94 22.94 21.09 6.05
C GLU A 94 22.72 22.34 5.21
N MET A 95 22.73 22.17 3.89
CA MET A 95 22.33 23.21 2.97
C MET A 95 20.84 23.08 2.73
N ILE A 96 20.13 24.17 2.97
CA ILE A 96 18.73 24.28 2.62
C ILE A 96 18.63 24.20 1.09
N GLY A 97 17.70 23.38 0.57
CA GLY A 97 17.50 23.23 -0.87
C GLY A 97 17.21 24.55 -1.57
N GLN A 98 17.63 24.68 -2.84
CA GLN A 98 17.49 25.91 -3.64
C GLN A 98 16.03 26.38 -3.77
N ASP A 99 15.07 25.46 -3.64
CA ASP A 99 13.63 25.75 -3.72
C ASP A 99 13.06 26.35 -2.42
N HIS A 100 13.86 26.44 -1.34
CA HIS A 100 13.40 27.02 -0.08
C HIS A 100 13.47 28.55 -0.14
N PRO A 101 12.42 29.27 0.30
CA PRO A 101 12.37 30.74 0.21
C PRO A 101 13.49 31.45 0.99
N SER A 102 14.13 30.78 1.94
CA SER A 102 15.30 31.29 2.67
C SER A 102 16.65 31.06 1.97
N ALA A 103 16.68 30.42 0.79
CA ALA A 103 17.90 30.11 0.05
C ALA A 103 18.40 31.27 -0.84
N ALA A 104 17.65 32.37 -0.92
CA ALA A 104 17.87 33.45 -1.91
C ALA A 104 19.19 34.25 -1.76
N GLU A 105 19.99 34.02 -0.72
CA GLU A 105 21.26 34.76 -0.49
C GLU A 105 22.50 33.87 -0.39
N ALA A 106 22.39 32.54 -0.56
CA ALA A 106 23.55 31.66 -0.51
C ALA A 106 24.14 31.45 -1.91
N GLU A 107 25.33 32.01 -2.13
CA GLU A 107 26.12 31.86 -3.36
C GLU A 107 26.27 30.39 -3.79
N SER A 108 26.37 30.23 -5.11
CA SER A 108 26.19 29.02 -5.90
C SER A 108 27.01 27.79 -5.48
N ASP A 109 26.31 26.66 -5.50
CA ASP A 109 26.73 25.38 -6.10
C ASP A 109 27.96 24.68 -5.51
N VAL A 110 27.80 24.15 -4.29
CA VAL A 110 28.75 23.18 -3.70
C VAL A 110 28.00 22.00 -3.08
N MET A 111 27.21 21.28 -3.88
CA MET A 111 26.74 19.93 -3.51
C MET A 111 27.80 18.84 -3.77
N ALA A 112 29.01 19.25 -4.16
CA ALA A 112 30.20 18.39 -4.17
C ALA A 112 30.89 18.53 -2.81
N ILE A 113 30.42 17.76 -1.83
CA ILE A 113 31.27 17.47 -0.66
C ILE A 113 32.39 16.60 -1.20
N ASP A 114 33.56 17.20 -1.42
CA ASP A 114 34.78 16.42 -1.56
C ASP A 114 34.86 15.50 -0.34
N ALA A 115 34.77 14.18 -0.57
CA ALA A 115 34.73 13.13 0.44
C ALA A 115 36.03 13.01 1.27
N MET A 116 36.81 14.09 1.36
CA MET A 116 38.10 14.19 2.03
C MET A 116 38.00 14.62 3.49
N GLY A 117 36.80 14.89 4.01
CA GLY A 117 36.58 15.21 5.42
C GLY A 117 37.08 14.10 6.37
N GLU A 118 37.47 14.52 7.57
CA GLU A 118 37.69 13.59 8.67
C GLU A 118 36.34 13.09 9.20
N VAL A 119 36.26 11.79 9.50
CA VAL A 119 35.03 11.17 9.99
C VAL A 119 34.87 11.56 11.45
N ASP A 120 33.67 12.01 11.82
CA ASP A 120 33.36 12.26 13.22
C ASP A 120 33.28 10.92 13.97
N THR A 121 34.13 10.75 14.98
CA THR A 121 34.13 9.54 15.82
C THR A 121 32.86 9.41 16.66
N SER A 122 32.11 10.50 16.86
CA SER A 122 30.80 10.47 17.53
C SER A 122 29.76 9.64 16.76
N LEU A 123 29.95 9.45 15.44
CA LEU A 123 29.11 8.61 14.59
C LEU A 123 28.93 7.20 15.14
N PHE A 124 29.98 6.61 15.71
CA PHE A 124 29.92 5.24 16.23
C PHE A 124 29.02 5.11 17.47
N THR A 125 28.71 6.23 18.12
CA THR A 125 27.79 6.30 19.26
C THR A 125 26.42 6.88 18.89
N ASP A 126 26.22 7.26 17.63
CA ASP A 126 24.95 7.82 17.17
C ASP A 126 23.84 6.75 17.25
N PRO A 127 22.66 7.09 17.82
CA PRO A 127 21.54 6.16 17.89
C PRO A 127 21.12 5.57 16.55
N HIS A 128 21.22 6.31 15.44
CA HIS A 128 20.80 5.80 14.13
C HIS A 128 21.83 4.79 13.60
N PHE A 129 23.12 5.08 13.76
CA PHE A 129 24.17 4.12 13.41
C PHE A 129 24.05 2.82 14.21
N LEU A 130 23.85 2.91 15.53
CA LEU A 130 23.65 1.73 16.38
C LEU A 130 22.37 0.96 16.01
N ALA A 131 21.28 1.66 15.71
CA ALA A 131 20.05 1.04 15.25
C ALA A 131 20.26 0.29 13.91
N ALA A 132 21.00 0.87 12.97
CA ALA A 132 21.33 0.22 11.70
C ALA A 132 22.23 -1.02 11.92
N ALA A 133 23.21 -0.92 12.82
CA ALA A 133 24.08 -2.04 13.18
C ALA A 133 23.30 -3.20 13.83
N HIS A 134 22.37 -2.92 14.74
CA HIS A 134 21.48 -3.94 15.30
C HIS A 134 20.52 -4.52 14.26
N THR A 135 20.02 -3.68 13.35
CA THR A 135 19.18 -4.14 12.24
C THR A 135 19.94 -5.12 11.35
N LEU A 136 21.23 -4.87 11.09
CA LEU A 136 22.11 -5.83 10.41
C LEU A 136 22.20 -7.16 11.16
N GLN A 137 22.40 -7.15 12.48
CA GLN A 137 22.41 -8.38 13.28
C GLN A 137 21.08 -9.13 13.21
N ASP A 138 19.96 -8.42 13.28
CA ASP A 138 18.61 -8.99 13.15
C ASP A 138 18.42 -9.61 11.75
N HIS A 139 18.96 -8.99 10.70
CA HIS A 139 18.93 -9.51 9.33
C HIS A 139 19.74 -10.80 9.19
N ILE A 140 20.94 -10.85 9.79
CA ILE A 140 21.76 -12.07 9.81
C ILE A 140 21.03 -13.17 10.59
N TYR A 141 20.45 -12.85 11.75
CA TYR A 141 19.71 -13.80 12.57
C TYR A 141 18.45 -14.35 11.86
N SER A 142 17.77 -13.50 11.10
CA SER A 142 16.56 -13.86 10.35
C SER A 142 16.85 -14.58 9.03
N ASP A 143 18.12 -14.92 8.76
CA ASP A 143 18.58 -15.55 7.51
C ASP A 143 18.28 -14.69 6.27
N TRP A 144 18.21 -13.36 6.44
CA TRP A 144 17.87 -12.45 5.36
C TRP A 144 19.01 -12.30 4.35
N MET A 145 20.25 -12.49 4.81
CA MET A 145 21.47 -12.46 4.00
C MET A 145 21.84 -13.82 3.39
N SER A 146 20.97 -14.83 3.47
CA SER A 146 21.27 -16.15 2.89
C SER A 146 21.09 -16.17 1.38
N ASP A 147 21.85 -17.05 0.70
CA ASP A 147 21.75 -17.25 -0.74
C ASP A 147 20.31 -17.61 -1.17
N ALA A 148 19.60 -18.36 -0.31
CA ALA A 148 18.22 -18.73 -0.55
C ALA A 148 17.30 -17.50 -0.58
N HIS A 149 17.54 -16.50 0.27
CA HIS A 149 16.81 -15.25 0.24
C HIS A 149 17.22 -14.37 -0.95
N ALA A 150 18.52 -14.26 -1.24
CA ALA A 150 19.02 -13.52 -2.40
C ALA A 150 18.40 -14.01 -3.72
N LEU A 151 18.25 -15.33 -3.89
CA LEU A 151 17.57 -15.93 -5.05
C LEU A 151 16.08 -15.54 -5.11
N LYS A 152 15.39 -15.46 -3.98
CA LYS A 152 13.99 -15.02 -3.92
C LYS A 152 13.84 -13.55 -4.33
N VAL A 153 14.73 -12.68 -3.83
CA VAL A 153 14.75 -11.26 -4.22
C VAL A 153 15.00 -11.11 -5.71
N LYS A 154 16.02 -11.80 -6.24
CA LYS A 154 16.34 -11.76 -7.66
C LYS A 154 15.17 -12.24 -8.53
N ARG A 155 14.51 -13.33 -8.14
CA ARG A 155 13.31 -13.83 -8.84
C ARG A 155 12.15 -12.83 -8.78
N PHE A 156 11.99 -12.14 -7.65
CA PHE A 156 10.98 -11.09 -7.52
C PHE A 156 11.30 -9.89 -8.39
N GLU A 157 12.56 -9.42 -8.41
CA GLU A 157 13.01 -8.33 -9.29
C GLU A 157 12.86 -8.67 -10.77
N GLU A 158 13.19 -9.90 -11.17
CA GLU A 158 12.95 -10.41 -12.53
C GLU A 158 11.45 -10.43 -12.83
N GLY A 159 10.61 -10.94 -11.93
CA GLY A 159 9.16 -10.94 -12.10
C GLY A 159 8.55 -9.54 -12.23
N VAL A 160 9.09 -8.56 -11.49
CA VAL A 160 8.70 -7.14 -11.61
C VAL A 160 9.16 -6.54 -12.94
N ARG A 161 10.36 -6.90 -13.41
CA ARG A 161 10.88 -6.44 -14.71
C ARG A 161 10.07 -7.01 -15.88
N ASP A 162 9.67 -8.27 -15.77
CA ASP A 162 8.87 -8.98 -16.79
C ASP A 162 7.37 -8.65 -16.71
N GLY A 163 6.93 -7.90 -15.69
CA GLY A 163 5.53 -7.53 -15.47
C GLY A 163 4.63 -8.67 -14.98
N THR A 164 5.22 -9.80 -14.58
CA THR A 164 4.48 -10.97 -14.05
C THR A 164 4.17 -10.84 -12.56
N MET A 165 4.94 -10.02 -11.84
CA MET A 165 4.74 -9.72 -10.42
C MET A 165 4.63 -8.20 -10.21
N ALA A 166 3.68 -7.78 -9.38
CA ALA A 166 3.52 -6.37 -9.00
C ALA A 166 4.22 -6.09 -7.66
N ALA A 167 4.91 -4.95 -7.58
CA ALA A 167 5.48 -4.44 -6.34
C ALA A 167 4.57 -3.33 -5.82
N ALA A 168 3.69 -3.66 -4.87
CA ALA A 168 2.66 -2.73 -4.36
C ALA A 168 3.23 -1.36 -3.93
N TRP A 169 4.41 -1.32 -3.33
CA TRP A 169 5.06 -0.07 -2.94
C TRP A 169 5.45 0.83 -4.14
N LYS A 170 5.78 0.24 -5.28
CA LYS A 170 6.17 0.98 -6.49
C LYS A 170 4.94 1.57 -7.16
N ASP A 171 3.82 0.85 -7.13
CA ASP A 171 2.52 1.32 -7.61
C ASP A 171 2.02 2.47 -6.71
N GLU A 172 2.12 2.35 -5.39
CA GLU A 172 1.78 3.40 -4.43
C GLU A 172 2.65 4.66 -4.58
N VAL A 173 3.96 4.51 -4.82
CA VAL A 173 4.88 5.63 -5.06
C VAL A 173 4.61 6.28 -6.42
N TRP A 174 4.33 5.47 -7.45
CA TRP A 174 3.94 5.98 -8.75
C TRP A 174 2.62 6.76 -8.67
N GLU A 175 1.61 6.23 -7.99
CA GLU A 175 0.35 6.92 -7.73
C GLU A 175 0.56 8.22 -6.94
N ARG A 176 1.44 8.22 -5.93
CA ARG A 176 1.77 9.45 -5.18
C ARG A 176 2.41 10.52 -6.05
N ASN A 177 3.34 10.13 -6.92
CA ASN A 177 4.10 11.07 -7.75
C ASN A 177 3.35 11.48 -9.02
N ASN A 178 2.39 10.67 -9.48
CA ASN A 178 1.56 10.94 -10.66
C ASN A 178 0.12 11.29 -10.29
N ALA A 179 -0.18 11.47 -9.01
CA ALA A 179 -1.44 12.06 -8.56
C ALA A 179 -1.51 13.48 -9.13
N ALA A 180 -2.51 13.72 -10.00
CA ALA A 180 -2.73 15.01 -10.62
C ALA A 180 -2.81 16.14 -9.58
N PRO A 181 -2.27 17.33 -9.87
CA PRO A 181 -2.18 18.38 -8.87
C PRO A 181 -3.56 19.00 -8.61
N VAL A 182 -3.86 19.12 -7.31
CA VAL A 182 -4.84 20.00 -6.64
C VAL A 182 -6.33 19.61 -6.71
N ALA A 183 -6.80 18.86 -5.69
CA ALA A 183 -8.03 19.12 -4.92
C ALA A 183 -8.45 17.99 -3.95
N ALA A 184 -7.82 16.81 -3.96
CA ALA A 184 -8.43 15.60 -3.34
C ALA A 184 -7.60 14.86 -2.27
N VAL A 185 -6.63 15.50 -1.60
CA VAL A 185 -5.72 14.79 -0.68
C VAL A 185 -6.13 14.93 0.81
N MET A 186 -7.40 14.64 1.11
CA MET A 186 -7.87 14.41 2.49
C MET A 186 -8.80 13.17 2.61
N SER A 187 -8.74 12.19 1.70
CA SER A 187 -9.78 11.15 1.63
C SER A 187 -9.33 9.69 1.53
N THR A 188 -8.05 9.35 1.56
CA THR A 188 -7.65 7.94 1.34
C THR A 188 -7.59 7.08 2.61
N SER A 189 -7.37 7.64 3.80
CA SER A 189 -7.39 6.84 5.07
C SER A 189 -8.74 6.82 5.81
N GLU A 190 -9.69 7.69 5.48
CA GLU A 190 -10.98 7.75 6.18
C GLU A 190 -12.09 6.95 5.48
N SER A 191 -11.88 6.46 4.26
CA SER A 191 -12.94 5.80 3.47
C SER A 191 -13.48 4.50 4.10
N GLY A 192 -12.69 3.83 4.96
CA GLY A 192 -13.14 2.67 5.73
C GLY A 192 -13.99 3.04 6.95
N ALA A 193 -13.67 4.15 7.63
CA ALA A 193 -14.36 4.62 8.84
C ALA A 193 -15.64 5.42 8.51
N ARG A 194 -15.62 6.23 7.43
CA ARG A 194 -16.78 7.00 6.91
C ARG A 194 -17.97 6.12 6.49
N ALA A 195 -17.75 4.84 6.27
CA ALA A 195 -18.74 3.90 5.75
C ALA A 195 -19.71 3.34 6.80
N GLY A 196 -19.32 3.31 8.08
CA GLY A 196 -20.14 2.80 9.18
C GLY A 196 -21.35 3.70 9.43
N ASP A 197 -21.12 5.00 9.60
CA ASP A 197 -22.15 5.96 9.99
C ASP A 197 -23.09 6.31 8.83
N ALA A 198 -22.59 6.33 7.59
CA ALA A 198 -23.43 6.55 6.41
C ALA A 198 -24.39 5.37 6.11
N ALA A 199 -24.35 4.26 6.87
CA ALA A 199 -25.16 3.04 6.61
C ALA A 199 -26.66 3.28 6.63
N GLU A 200 -27.10 4.33 7.31
CA GLU A 200 -28.51 4.70 7.42
C GLU A 200 -29.07 5.40 6.17
N VAL A 201 -28.20 5.91 5.29
CA VAL A 201 -28.62 6.60 4.06
C VAL A 201 -29.14 5.59 3.03
N LYS A 202 -30.46 5.65 2.78
CA LYS A 202 -31.14 4.80 1.80
C LYS A 202 -30.98 5.38 0.38
N LEU A 203 -31.10 4.52 -0.63
CA LEU A 203 -31.07 4.91 -2.05
C LEU A 203 -32.12 5.97 -2.38
N VAL A 204 -33.31 5.83 -1.79
CA VAL A 204 -34.43 6.77 -1.86
C VAL A 204 -34.03 8.18 -1.39
N THR A 205 -33.15 8.28 -0.38
CA THR A 205 -32.65 9.57 0.13
C THR A 205 -31.71 10.25 -0.87
N LEU A 206 -30.90 9.48 -1.60
CA LEU A 206 -30.04 10.00 -2.67
C LEU A 206 -30.85 10.47 -3.88
N ALA A 207 -31.94 9.78 -4.19
CA ALA A 207 -32.89 10.21 -5.23
C ALA A 207 -33.64 11.49 -4.80
N LYS A 208 -34.09 11.58 -3.54
CA LYS A 208 -34.77 12.75 -2.99
C LYS A 208 -33.90 14.01 -2.97
N SER A 209 -32.61 13.86 -2.67
CA SER A 209 -31.65 14.96 -2.61
C SER A 209 -31.14 15.40 -3.99
N GLY A 210 -31.53 14.72 -5.07
CA GLY A 210 -31.06 15.03 -6.43
C GLY A 210 -29.61 14.59 -6.71
N VAL A 211 -29.03 13.77 -5.82
CA VAL A 211 -27.74 13.11 -6.05
C VAL A 211 -27.86 12.11 -7.18
N LEU A 212 -28.99 11.40 -7.29
CA LEU A 212 -29.37 10.62 -8.47
C LEU A 212 -30.42 11.38 -9.27
N ARG A 213 -30.26 11.38 -10.60
CA ARG A 213 -31.09 12.17 -11.53
C ARG A 213 -31.63 11.28 -12.66
N VAL A 214 -32.73 11.72 -13.26
CA VAL A 214 -33.25 11.11 -14.48
C VAL A 214 -32.19 11.24 -15.60
N GLY A 215 -31.98 10.18 -16.35
CA GLY A 215 -30.97 10.10 -17.42
C GLY A 215 -29.58 9.63 -16.98
N ASP A 216 -29.35 9.48 -15.67
CA ASP A 216 -28.14 8.84 -15.15
C ASP A 216 -28.10 7.36 -15.55
N LEU A 217 -26.89 6.89 -15.85
CA LEU A 217 -26.61 5.50 -16.18
C LEU A 217 -25.96 4.81 -14.98
N ILE A 218 -26.60 3.78 -14.45
CA ILE A 218 -26.07 2.93 -13.39
C ILE A 218 -25.43 1.69 -14.04
N VAL A 219 -24.15 1.52 -13.81
CA VAL A 219 -23.36 0.39 -14.30
C VAL A 219 -23.10 -0.56 -13.14
N LEU A 220 -23.59 -1.79 -13.24
CA LEU A 220 -23.23 -2.89 -12.36
C LEU A 220 -21.98 -3.57 -12.90
N LYS A 221 -20.94 -3.72 -12.08
CA LYS A 221 -19.77 -4.56 -12.37
C LYS A 221 -19.47 -5.44 -11.18
N ARG A 222 -19.66 -6.75 -11.32
CA ARG A 222 -19.47 -7.70 -10.23
C ARG A 222 -18.69 -8.94 -10.67
N ASN A 223 -17.61 -9.22 -9.93
CA ASN A 223 -16.79 -10.41 -10.14
C ASN A 223 -17.23 -11.54 -9.19
N PHE A 224 -17.60 -12.68 -9.77
CA PHE A 224 -17.91 -13.92 -9.08
C PHE A 224 -16.69 -14.85 -9.13
N GLN A 225 -15.77 -14.70 -8.17
CA GLN A 225 -14.53 -15.49 -8.10
C GLN A 225 -14.79 -17.00 -8.14
N ASN A 226 -15.85 -17.48 -7.48
CA ASN A 226 -16.22 -18.90 -7.44
C ASN A 226 -16.65 -19.46 -8.81
N LEU A 227 -17.02 -18.59 -9.75
CA LEU A 227 -17.47 -18.95 -11.10
C LEU A 227 -16.50 -18.45 -12.18
N ASN A 228 -15.43 -17.74 -11.80
CA ASN A 228 -14.54 -17.01 -12.70
C ASN A 228 -15.30 -16.17 -13.75
N LEU A 229 -16.41 -15.56 -13.33
CA LEU A 229 -17.30 -14.80 -14.21
C LEU A 229 -17.41 -13.35 -13.73
N VAL A 230 -17.21 -12.40 -14.65
CA VAL A 230 -17.51 -10.99 -14.41
C VAL A 230 -18.81 -10.65 -15.13
N VAL A 231 -19.80 -10.18 -14.37
CA VAL A 231 -21.06 -9.69 -14.92
C VAL A 231 -21.02 -8.17 -14.93
N GLU A 232 -21.19 -7.61 -16.13
CA GLU A 232 -21.30 -6.17 -16.37
C GLU A 232 -22.65 -5.86 -17.01
N LYS A 233 -23.38 -4.88 -16.47
CA LYS A 233 -24.73 -4.51 -16.91
C LYS A 233 -25.01 -3.03 -16.76
N ASP A 234 -25.57 -2.44 -17.80
CA ASP A 234 -25.99 -1.04 -17.83
C ASP A 234 -27.51 -0.91 -17.56
N ALA A 235 -27.89 0.08 -16.74
CA ALA A 235 -29.27 0.41 -16.43
C ALA A 235 -29.45 1.93 -16.41
N ILE A 236 -30.47 2.47 -17.09
CA ILE A 236 -30.72 3.92 -17.12
C ILE A 236 -31.90 4.29 -16.22
N ILE A 237 -31.79 5.41 -15.50
CA ILE A 237 -32.89 5.94 -14.68
C ILE A 237 -33.87 6.69 -15.59
N GLN A 238 -35.07 6.14 -15.76
CA GLN A 238 -36.11 6.74 -16.60
C GLN A 238 -36.93 7.78 -15.86
N SER A 239 -37.34 7.47 -14.62
CA SER A 239 -38.13 8.39 -13.82
C SER A 239 -37.92 8.14 -12.34
N ILE A 240 -38.15 9.17 -11.54
CA ILE A 240 -38.10 9.09 -10.09
C ILE A 240 -39.51 9.41 -9.58
N HIS A 241 -40.12 8.48 -8.87
CA HIS A 241 -41.49 8.66 -8.40
C HIS A 241 -41.58 9.82 -7.40
N PRO A 242 -42.47 10.82 -7.57
CA PRO A 242 -42.43 12.06 -6.80
C PRO A 242 -42.72 11.91 -5.30
N LYS A 243 -43.54 10.92 -4.90
CA LYS A 243 -43.90 10.69 -3.48
C LYS A 243 -43.00 9.67 -2.76
N THR A 244 -42.61 8.60 -3.43
CA THR A 244 -41.87 7.48 -2.84
C THR A 244 -40.37 7.55 -3.13
N HIS A 245 -39.94 8.43 -4.05
CA HIS A 245 -38.59 8.50 -4.62
C HIS A 245 -38.00 7.14 -5.03
N ALA A 246 -38.87 6.21 -5.42
CA ALA A 246 -38.48 4.96 -6.06
C ALA A 246 -37.94 5.27 -7.47
N LEU A 247 -36.87 4.59 -7.85
CA LEU A 247 -36.25 4.73 -9.16
C LEU A 247 -36.91 3.76 -10.14
N THR A 248 -37.43 4.28 -11.23
CA THR A 248 -37.85 3.46 -12.36
C THR A 248 -36.66 3.35 -13.31
N VAL A 249 -36.10 2.15 -13.43
CA VAL A 249 -34.92 1.88 -14.26
C VAL A 249 -35.28 1.02 -15.47
N LEU A 250 -34.56 1.25 -16.56
CA LEU A 250 -34.64 0.47 -17.79
C LEU A 250 -33.34 -0.31 -17.98
N PHE A 251 -33.45 -1.59 -18.32
CA PHE A 251 -32.33 -2.46 -18.64
C PHE A 251 -32.74 -3.52 -19.66
N GLU A 252 -31.77 -4.06 -20.41
CA GLU A 252 -32.03 -5.08 -21.43
C GLU A 252 -31.79 -6.52 -20.94
N PRO A 253 -32.68 -7.47 -21.31
CA PRO A 253 -32.55 -8.90 -21.03
C PRO A 253 -31.34 -9.56 -21.70
N GLY A 254 -30.80 -10.58 -21.05
CA GLY A 254 -29.72 -11.42 -21.57
C GLY A 254 -28.32 -10.95 -21.16
N PRO A 255 -27.24 -11.42 -21.80
CA PRO A 255 -25.87 -11.12 -21.38
C PRO A 255 -25.31 -9.80 -21.93
N ALA A 256 -26.11 -9.03 -22.67
CA ALA A 256 -25.68 -7.77 -23.28
C ALA A 256 -25.29 -6.76 -22.19
N VAL A 257 -24.07 -6.23 -22.27
CA VAL A 257 -23.52 -5.30 -21.28
C VAL A 257 -24.15 -3.91 -21.43
N HIS A 258 -24.20 -3.42 -22.67
CA HIS A 258 -24.61 -2.07 -23.00
C HIS A 258 -26.10 -1.96 -23.33
N LEU A 259 -26.68 -0.83 -22.95
CA LEU A 259 -28.02 -0.46 -23.38
C LEU A 259 -28.01 -0.02 -24.86
N PRO A 260 -29.11 -0.25 -25.60
CA PRO A 260 -29.30 0.28 -26.94
C PRO A 260 -29.20 1.80 -26.98
N GLN A 261 -28.61 2.29 -28.06
CA GLN A 261 -28.47 3.71 -28.37
C GLN A 261 -29.77 4.52 -28.21
N HIS A 262 -30.92 3.95 -28.59
CA HIS A 262 -32.22 4.65 -28.51
C HIS A 262 -32.71 4.90 -27.08
N LEU A 263 -32.17 4.19 -26.08
CA LEU A 263 -32.51 4.36 -24.66
C LEU A 263 -31.50 5.21 -23.91
N LEU A 264 -30.35 5.51 -24.51
CA LEU A 264 -29.28 6.27 -23.89
C LEU A 264 -29.48 7.79 -23.98
N SER A 265 -30.62 8.23 -24.48
CA SER A 265 -31.03 9.63 -24.51
C SER A 265 -31.15 10.22 -23.09
N PRO A 266 -31.03 11.54 -22.93
CA PRO A 266 -31.16 12.23 -21.64
C PRO A 266 -32.57 12.07 -21.04
N TYR A 267 -33.56 12.00 -21.94
CA TYR A 267 -34.94 11.68 -21.65
C TYR A 267 -35.22 10.32 -22.30
N PRO A 268 -35.02 9.22 -21.58
CA PRO A 268 -35.34 7.89 -22.10
C PRO A 268 -36.82 7.83 -22.45
N GLY A 269 -37.12 7.38 -23.67
CA GLY A 269 -38.50 7.20 -24.14
C GLY A 269 -39.25 6.11 -23.36
N GLU A 270 -40.50 5.86 -23.75
CA GLU A 270 -41.27 4.72 -23.21
C GLU A 270 -40.59 3.39 -23.54
N ALA A 271 -40.70 2.42 -22.62
CA ALA A 271 -40.05 1.13 -22.77
C ALA A 271 -40.60 0.38 -24.00
N SER A 272 -39.76 0.21 -25.03
CA SER A 272 -40.05 -0.68 -26.15
C SER A 272 -39.47 -2.06 -25.87
N ALA A 273 -40.21 -3.11 -26.19
CA ALA A 273 -39.70 -4.48 -26.11
C ALA A 273 -38.39 -4.60 -26.93
N PRO A 274 -37.32 -5.24 -26.41
CA PRO A 274 -37.28 -6.17 -25.28
C PRO A 274 -36.94 -5.54 -23.90
N THR A 275 -36.87 -4.21 -23.80
CA THR A 275 -36.48 -3.48 -22.58
C THR A 275 -37.39 -3.81 -21.40
N GLN A 276 -36.80 -4.12 -20.24
CA GLN A 276 -37.55 -4.32 -19.01
C GLN A 276 -37.54 -3.07 -18.13
N VAL A 277 -38.66 -2.84 -17.45
CA VAL A 277 -38.84 -1.74 -16.50
C VAL A 277 -38.94 -2.33 -15.09
N ALA A 278 -38.17 -1.80 -14.16
CA ALA A 278 -38.29 -2.16 -12.75
C ALA A 278 -38.37 -0.93 -11.85
N SER A 279 -39.26 -0.99 -10.86
CA SER A 279 -39.33 0.00 -9.77
C SER A 279 -38.46 -0.46 -8.60
N ILE A 280 -37.41 0.30 -8.33
CA ILE A 280 -36.33 -0.03 -7.40
C ILE A 280 -36.33 0.92 -6.21
N THR A 281 -36.25 0.36 -5.02
CA THR A 281 -36.18 1.11 -3.75
C THR A 281 -34.88 0.88 -2.98
N SER A 282 -34.12 -0.18 -3.30
CA SER A 282 -32.84 -0.49 -2.67
C SER A 282 -31.79 -0.95 -3.69
N PRO A 283 -30.49 -0.74 -3.44
CA PRO A 283 -29.45 -1.20 -4.36
C PRO A 283 -29.39 -2.72 -4.48
N THR A 284 -29.69 -3.45 -3.41
CA THR A 284 -29.79 -4.92 -3.45
C THR A 284 -30.92 -5.38 -4.37
N GLN A 285 -32.05 -4.65 -4.39
CA GLN A 285 -33.15 -4.93 -5.30
C GLN A 285 -32.72 -4.69 -6.76
N LEU A 286 -31.99 -3.60 -7.03
CA LEU A 286 -31.44 -3.30 -8.36
C LEU A 286 -30.46 -4.38 -8.82
N GLU A 287 -29.53 -4.77 -7.94
CA GLU A 287 -28.54 -5.80 -8.23
C GLU A 287 -29.22 -7.12 -8.57
N THR A 288 -30.19 -7.52 -7.75
CA THR A 288 -30.91 -8.78 -7.94
C THR A 288 -31.67 -8.76 -9.26
N ALA A 289 -32.34 -7.64 -9.60
CA ALA A 289 -33.05 -7.47 -10.86
C ALA A 289 -32.11 -7.58 -12.07
N LEU A 290 -30.94 -6.93 -12.04
CA LEU A 290 -29.96 -6.98 -13.12
C LEU A 290 -29.35 -8.39 -13.28
N LEU A 291 -29.05 -9.07 -12.18
CA LEU A 291 -28.49 -10.44 -12.22
C LEU A 291 -29.53 -11.49 -12.63
N ASP A 292 -30.79 -11.33 -12.21
CA ASP A 292 -31.90 -12.21 -12.64
C ASP A 292 -32.15 -12.08 -14.13
N ASN A 293 -32.06 -10.85 -14.64
CA ASN A 293 -32.26 -10.54 -16.05
C ASN A 293 -31.05 -10.94 -16.95
N ASP A 294 -29.83 -10.93 -16.40
CA ASP A 294 -28.63 -11.45 -17.07
C ASP A 294 -28.67 -12.99 -17.22
N GLY A 295 -29.19 -13.69 -16.20
CA GLY A 295 -29.45 -15.13 -16.24
C GLY A 295 -28.23 -16.04 -16.11
N ARG A 296 -26.99 -15.53 -16.17
CA ARG A 296 -25.77 -16.35 -16.05
C ARG A 296 -25.45 -16.78 -14.62
N VAL A 297 -26.01 -16.11 -13.61
CA VAL A 297 -25.74 -16.40 -12.19
C VAL A 297 -27.04 -16.71 -11.44
N GLU A 298 -27.21 -17.97 -11.06
CA GLU A 298 -28.33 -18.43 -10.22
C GLU A 298 -28.35 -17.72 -8.86
N ARG A 299 -29.56 -17.44 -8.36
CA ARG A 299 -29.75 -16.73 -7.08
C ARG A 299 -29.05 -17.40 -5.89
N ALA A 300 -28.99 -18.74 -5.86
CA ALA A 300 -28.33 -19.49 -4.80
C ALA A 300 -26.79 -19.36 -4.79
N ARG A 301 -26.19 -18.98 -5.92
CA ARG A 301 -24.73 -18.85 -6.08
C ARG A 301 -24.23 -17.42 -5.88
N ARG A 302 -25.13 -16.47 -5.59
CA ARG A 302 -24.79 -15.07 -5.39
C ARG A 302 -24.30 -14.87 -3.95
N PRO A 303 -23.05 -14.44 -3.72
CA PRO A 303 -22.58 -14.16 -2.37
C PRO A 303 -23.31 -12.94 -1.78
N ASN A 304 -23.45 -12.89 -0.45
CA ASN A 304 -23.99 -11.73 0.26
C ASN A 304 -22.97 -10.59 0.22
N GLY A 305 -23.00 -9.82 -0.88
CA GLY A 305 -22.08 -8.71 -1.13
C GLY A 305 -22.76 -7.37 -0.89
N ASN A 306 -21.95 -6.34 -0.68
CA ASN A 306 -22.44 -4.97 -0.55
C ASN A 306 -22.75 -4.38 -1.94
N ALA A 307 -24.03 -4.38 -2.31
CA ALA A 307 -24.53 -3.85 -3.59
C ALA A 307 -24.13 -2.38 -3.87
N TRP A 308 -23.86 -1.59 -2.82
CA TRP A 308 -23.41 -0.20 -2.96
C TRP A 308 -22.03 -0.09 -3.62
N LYS A 309 -21.17 -1.10 -3.47
CA LYS A 309 -19.78 -1.06 -3.94
C LYS A 309 -19.63 -1.52 -5.40
N CYS A 310 -20.59 -2.27 -5.93
CA CYS A 310 -20.53 -2.82 -7.28
C CYS A 310 -21.29 -1.99 -8.32
N MET A 311 -21.84 -0.84 -7.93
CA MET A 311 -22.62 0.04 -8.79
C MET A 311 -21.95 1.40 -8.93
N THR A 312 -21.73 1.81 -10.18
CA THR A 312 -21.14 3.09 -10.54
C THR A 312 -22.16 3.93 -11.30
N VAL A 313 -22.31 5.19 -10.91
CA VAL A 313 -23.18 6.15 -11.58
C VAL A 313 -22.37 6.91 -12.63
N TRP A 314 -22.92 6.98 -13.83
CA TRP A 314 -22.37 7.68 -14.98
C TRP A 314 -23.30 8.81 -15.39
N ARG A 315 -22.74 10.01 -15.56
CA ARG A 315 -23.49 11.25 -15.78
C ARG A 315 -22.82 12.12 -16.83
N TRP A 316 -23.62 12.93 -17.52
CA TRP A 316 -23.14 13.97 -18.43
C TRP A 316 -22.44 15.12 -17.69
N ARG A 317 -21.30 15.58 -18.21
CA ARG A 317 -20.58 16.75 -17.65
C ARG A 317 -21.27 18.09 -17.87
N GLY A 318 -22.21 18.17 -18.81
CA GLY A 318 -22.90 19.40 -19.21
C GLY A 318 -24.21 19.10 -19.93
N GLU A 319 -24.59 19.95 -20.88
CA GLU A 319 -25.72 19.63 -21.76
C GLU A 319 -25.40 18.38 -22.59
N PRO A 320 -26.37 17.48 -22.74
CA PRO A 320 -26.20 16.28 -23.54
C PRO A 320 -25.94 16.71 -25.00
N PRO A 321 -24.88 16.21 -25.64
CA PRO A 321 -24.56 16.57 -27.00
C PRO A 321 -25.66 16.07 -27.96
N ASP A 322 -26.02 16.90 -28.95
CA ASP A 322 -26.97 16.53 -30.01
C ASP A 322 -26.47 15.35 -30.86
N THR A 323 -25.16 15.13 -30.87
CA THR A 323 -24.50 14.04 -31.60
C THR A 323 -23.81 13.04 -30.65
N PRO A 324 -23.92 11.74 -30.93
CA PRO A 324 -23.16 10.69 -30.24
C PRO A 324 -21.66 11.02 -30.25
N GLY A 325 -21.02 11.05 -29.09
CA GLY A 325 -19.56 10.99 -29.03
C GLY A 325 -19.07 9.57 -29.30
N ASP A 326 -17.98 9.43 -30.05
CA ASP A 326 -17.34 8.15 -30.45
C ASP A 326 -16.55 7.49 -29.29
N GLY A 327 -17.16 7.47 -28.09
CA GLY A 327 -16.56 6.98 -26.85
C GLY A 327 -17.01 5.55 -26.47
N ASP A 328 -16.45 5.05 -25.36
CA ASP A 328 -16.49 3.69 -24.76
C ASP A 328 -17.89 3.09 -24.48
N GLY A 329 -18.81 3.12 -25.45
CA GLY A 329 -20.17 2.57 -25.37
C GLY A 329 -21.14 3.33 -24.45
N ARG A 330 -20.66 4.29 -23.66
CA ARG A 330 -21.45 5.07 -22.66
C ARG A 330 -21.76 6.50 -23.07
N TRP A 331 -21.56 6.80 -24.35
CA TRP A 331 -22.08 8.00 -25.02
C TRP A 331 -21.48 9.33 -24.57
N GLY A 332 -20.32 9.35 -23.92
CA GLY A 332 -19.73 10.60 -23.40
C GLY A 332 -20.22 10.98 -22.00
N ARG A 333 -20.97 10.10 -21.33
CA ARG A 333 -21.11 10.16 -19.87
C ARG A 333 -19.76 9.86 -19.23
N GLU A 334 -19.48 10.52 -18.11
CA GLU A 334 -18.31 10.24 -17.29
C GLU A 334 -18.71 9.49 -16.02
N SER A 335 -17.78 8.70 -15.50
CA SER A 335 -17.92 8.04 -14.20
C SER A 335 -18.01 9.11 -13.11
N HIS A 336 -19.20 9.30 -12.54
CA HIS A 336 -19.43 10.28 -11.49
C HIS A 336 -18.87 9.78 -10.16
N ALA A 337 -19.32 8.62 -9.69
CA ALA A 337 -18.81 7.90 -8.52
C ALA A 337 -19.56 6.58 -8.32
N THR A 338 -19.06 5.72 -7.42
CA THR A 338 -19.84 4.56 -6.95
C THR A 338 -20.98 5.01 -6.04
N LEU A 339 -22.07 4.25 -6.00
CA LEU A 339 -23.18 4.54 -5.07
C LEU A 339 -22.69 4.60 -3.62
N PHE A 340 -21.69 3.78 -3.26
CA PHE A 340 -21.04 3.80 -1.96
C PHE A 340 -20.41 5.17 -1.64
N TYR A 341 -19.65 5.76 -2.57
CA TYR A 341 -19.03 7.07 -2.36
C TYR A 341 -20.04 8.22 -2.42
N LEU A 342 -21.05 8.15 -3.30
CA LEU A 342 -22.15 9.12 -3.33
C LEU A 342 -22.94 9.13 -2.02
N ARG A 343 -23.10 7.96 -1.39
CA ARG A 343 -23.71 7.83 -0.07
C ARG A 343 -22.88 8.51 1.02
N GLY A 344 -21.56 8.29 1.01
CA GLY A 344 -20.65 8.87 2.00
C GLY A 344 -20.54 10.38 1.89
N THR A 345 -20.38 10.91 0.67
CA THR A 345 -20.31 12.36 0.41
C THR A 345 -21.57 13.08 0.88
N TYR A 346 -22.75 12.57 0.50
CA TYR A 346 -24.03 13.14 0.96
C TYR A 346 -24.19 13.14 2.49
N PHE A 347 -23.67 12.12 3.18
CA PHE A 347 -23.75 12.05 4.64
C PHE A 347 -22.89 13.12 5.33
N HIS A 348 -21.71 13.43 4.78
CA HIS A 348 -20.77 14.39 5.38
C HIS A 348 -21.03 15.85 5.00
N GLU A 349 -21.72 16.10 3.88
CA GLU A 349 -22.11 17.46 3.46
C GLU A 349 -23.33 18.01 4.22
N ARG A 350 -23.90 17.23 5.15
CA ARG A 350 -25.15 17.51 5.85
C ARG A 350 -24.95 17.81 7.33
#